data_AF-A0A081RKV0-F1
#
_entry.id   AF-A0A081RKV0-F1
#
_cell.length_a   1.000
_cell.length_b   1.000
_cell.length_c   1.000
_cell.angle_alpha   90.00
_cell.angle_beta   90.00
_cell.angle_gamma   90.00
#
_symmetry.space_group_name_H-M   'P 1'
#
loop_
_entity.id
_entity.type
_entity.pdbx_description
1 polymer ?
#
loop_
_entity_poly.entity_id
_entity_poly.type
_entity_poly.pdbx_seq_one_letter_code
_entity_poly.pdbx_strand_id
1 'polypeptide(L)' 'MEKSLEETPILEKPIQDRLRQASHITIESALRNKVHLNISWYDVHGEQQSQKYTVSAGSTIEF' A
#
# COMPACT_ATOMS: atom_id res chain seq x y z
N MET A 1 -34.83 23.01 4.93
CA MET A 1 -34.64 22.35 3.63
C MET A 1 -33.21 21.82 3.64
N GLU A 2 -33.03 20.62 4.18
CA GLU A 2 -31.71 20.01 4.34
C GLU A 2 -31.33 19.31 3.04
N LYS A 3 -30.15 19.62 2.54
CA LYS A 3 -29.62 19.12 1.28
C LYS A 3 -28.95 17.79 1.59
N SER A 4 -29.63 16.67 1.33
CA SER A 4 -29.05 15.33 1.43
C SER A 4 -27.88 15.24 0.44
N LEU A 5 -26.66 15.06 0.96
CA LEU A 5 -25.50 14.76 0.15
C LEU A 5 -25.74 13.39 -0.48
N GLU A 6 -26.06 13.36 -1.77
CA GLU A 6 -26.04 12.13 -2.56
C GLU A 6 -24.62 11.58 -2.49
N GLU A 7 -24.43 10.51 -1.70
CA GLU A 7 -23.23 9.70 -1.77
C GLU A 7 -23.20 9.10 -3.17
N THR A 8 -22.43 9.72 -4.06
CA THR A 8 -22.17 9.17 -5.39
C THR A 8 -21.63 7.76 -5.20
N PRO A 9 -22.23 6.72 -5.80
CA PRO A 9 -21.75 5.37 -5.66
C PRO A 9 -20.34 5.33 -6.23
N ILE A 10 -19.37 5.12 -5.35
CA ILE A 10 -17.97 5.03 -5.71
C ILE A 10 -17.88 3.79 -6.61
N LEU A 11 -17.72 4.02 -7.92
CA LEU A 11 -17.58 2.94 -8.90
C LEU A 11 -16.23 2.28 -8.64
N GLU A 12 -16.22 1.27 -7.77
CA GLU A 12 -15.03 0.49 -7.48
C GLU A 12 -14.47 -0.06 -8.79
N LYS A 13 -13.16 0.13 -9.00
CA LYS A 13 -12.48 -0.46 -10.15
C LYS A 13 -12.73 -1.97 -10.18
N PRO A 14 -12.86 -2.58 -11.37
CA PRO A 14 -13.05 -4.02 -11.49
C PRO A 14 -12.05 -4.78 -10.63
N ILE A 15 -12.51 -5.86 -9.98
CA ILE A 15 -11.66 -6.65 -9.07
C ILE A 15 -10.37 -7.14 -9.75
N GLN A 16 -10.40 -7.34 -11.07
CA GLN A 16 -9.24 -7.71 -11.89
C GLN A 16 -8.18 -6.60 -11.96
N ASP A 17 -8.60 -5.34 -12.02
CA ASP A 17 -7.70 -4.18 -11.98
C ASP A 17 -7.14 -3.98 -10.58
N ARG A 18 -7.95 -4.21 -9.54
CA ARG A 18 -7.51 -4.20 -8.13
C ARG A 18 -6.51 -5.33 -7.83
N LEU A 19 -6.69 -6.52 -8.42
CA LEU A 19 -5.76 -7.65 -8.28
C LEU A 19 -4.50 -7.49 -9.14
N ARG A 20 -4.55 -6.74 -10.25
CA ARG A 20 -3.35 -6.40 -11.06
C ARG A 20 -2.42 -5.42 -10.35
N GLN A 21 -2.89 -4.70 -9.35
CA GLN A 21 -2.08 -3.82 -8.52
C GLN A 21 -1.22 -4.65 -7.57
N ALA A 22 -0.08 -5.14 -8.09
CA ALA A 22 0.88 -5.88 -7.29
C ALA A 22 1.46 -5.00 -6.18
N SER A 23 1.50 -5.52 -4.96
CA SER A 23 2.30 -4.97 -3.86
C SER A 23 3.77 -5.14 -4.21
N HIS A 24 4.53 -4.05 -4.23
CA HIS A 24 5.96 -4.07 -4.51
C HIS A 24 6.74 -3.73 -3.25
N ILE A 25 7.79 -4.50 -2.97
CA ILE A 25 8.75 -4.22 -1.92
C ILE A 25 10.03 -3.75 -2.59
N THR A 26 10.44 -2.53 -2.29
CA THR A 26 11.69 -1.94 -2.77
C THR A 26 12.69 -1.89 -1.63
N ILE A 27 13.89 -2.44 -1.84
CA ILE A 27 15.01 -2.26 -0.92
C ILE A 27 15.68 -0.93 -1.28
N GLU A 28 15.55 0.09 -0.42
CA GLU A 28 16.18 1.40 -0.64
C GLU A 28 17.68 1.35 -0.34
N SER A 29 18.08 0.60 0.69
CA SER A 29 19.50 0.31 0.97
C SER A 29 19.66 -0.88 1.92
N ALA A 30 20.81 -1.55 1.84
CA ALA A 30 21.17 -2.64 2.75
C ALA A 30 22.56 -2.37 3.34
N LEU A 31 22.60 -2.16 4.65
CA LEU A 31 23.82 -2.01 5.45
C LEU A 31 24.02 -3.27 6.28
N ARG A 32 25.22 -3.45 6.83
CA ARG A 32 25.50 -4.60 7.71
C ARG A 32 24.48 -4.63 8.86
N ASN A 33 23.70 -5.71 8.93
CA ASN A 33 22.64 -5.95 9.90
C ASN A 33 21.41 -5.03 9.84
N LYS A 34 21.25 -4.19 8.80
CA LYS A 34 20.10 -3.29 8.65
C LYS A 34 19.67 -3.16 7.19
N VAL A 35 18.37 -3.21 6.93
CA VAL A 35 17.79 -3.01 5.61
C VAL A 35 16.77 -1.88 5.69
N HIS A 36 16.88 -0.92 4.79
CA HIS A 36 15.88 0.12 4.58
C HIS A 36 14.95 -0.34 3.46
N LEU A 37 13.67 -0.52 3.79
CA LEU A 37 12.64 -0.98 2.87
C LEU A 37 11.63 0.13 2.63
N ASN A 38 11.11 0.18 1.42
CA ASN A 38 9.89 0.89 1.09
C ASN A 38 8.89 -0.11 0.53
N ILE A 39 7.79 -0.31 1.25
CA ILE A 39 6.71 -1.21 0.85
C ILE A 39 5.60 -0.33 0.28
N SER A 40 5.18 -0.62 -0.95
CA SER A 40 4.09 0.09 -1.60
C SER A 40 2.97 -0.87 -1.98
N TRP A 41 1.74 -0.46 -1.71
CA TRP A 41 0.51 -1.19 -2.03
C TRP A 41 -0.55 -0.22 -2.53
N TYR A 42 -1.64 -0.75 -3.04
CA TYR A 42 -2.80 0.05 -3.45
C TYR A 42 -3.98 -0.30 -2.55
N ASP A 43 -4.76 0.70 -2.17
CA ASP A 43 -5.99 0.47 -1.38
C ASP A 43 -7.16 0.02 -2.26
N VAL A 44 -8.34 -0.17 -1.66
CA VAL A 44 -9.54 -0.62 -2.37
C VAL A 44 -10.02 0.34 -3.46
N HIS A 45 -9.62 1.62 -3.38
CA HIS A 45 -9.91 2.65 -4.37
C HIS A 45 -8.81 2.71 -5.46
N GLY A 46 -7.73 1.96 -5.28
CA GLY A 46 -6.58 1.93 -6.16
C GLY A 46 -5.68 3.15 -5.99
N GLU A 47 -5.73 3.81 -4.83
CA GLU A 47 -4.78 4.85 -4.44
C GLU A 47 -3.51 4.19 -3.89
N GLN A 48 -2.35 4.67 -4.33
CA GLN A 48 -1.07 4.11 -3.89
C GLN A 48 -0.73 4.58 -2.48
N GLN A 49 -0.48 3.62 -1.61
CA GLN A 49 0.04 3.80 -0.27
C GLN A 49 1.51 3.35 -0.24
N SER A 50 2.32 3.98 0.62
CA SER A 50 3.71 3.56 0.82
C SER A 50 4.15 3.76 2.27
N GLN A 51 4.98 2.85 2.77
CA GLN A 51 5.53 2.91 4.11
C GLN A 51 7.00 2.51 4.08
N LYS A 52 7.82 3.36 4.71
CA LYS A 52 9.25 3.12 4.89
C LYS A 52 9.50 2.39 6.21
N TYR A 53 10.38 1.39 6.16
CA TYR A 53 10.82 0.61 7.31
C TYR A 53 12.35 0.60 7.40
N THR A 54 12.86 0.55 8.62
CA THR A 54 14.25 0.18 8.89
C THR A 54 14.24 -1.11 9.70
N VAL A 55 14.70 -2.18 9.09
CA VAL A 55 14.56 -3.55 9.59
C VAL A 55 15.93 -4.06 9.97
N SER A 56 16.07 -4.63 11.16
CA SER A 56 17.33 -5.26 11.57
C SER A 56 17.43 -6.67 10.99
N ALA A 57 18.64 -7.19 10.83
CA ALA A 57 18.83 -8.57 10.39
C ALA A 57 18.15 -9.56 11.36
N GLY A 58 17.40 -10.52 10.80
CA GLY A 58 16.65 -11.51 11.56
C GLY A 58 15.28 -11.03 12.07
N SER A 59 14.86 -9.81 11.75
CA SER A 59 13.51 -9.33 12.07
C SER A 59 12.47 -9.80 11.04
N THR A 60 11.28 -10.12 11.52
CA THR A 60 10.10 -10.43 10.70
C THR A 60 9.19 -9.21 10.62
N ILE A 61 8.59 -8.98 9.46
CA ILE A 61 7.52 -8.00 9.28
C ILE A 61 6.23 -8.80 8.99
N GLU A 62 5.19 -8.57 9.79
CA GLU A 62 3.87 -9.20 9.65
C GLU A 62 2.84 -8.15 9.24
N PHE A 63 1.90 -8.54 8.38
CA PHE A 63 0.83 -7.69 7.85
C PHE A 63 -0.48 -8.46 7.85
#